data_AF-A0A2C5XX13-F1
#
_entry.id   AF-A0A2C5XX13-F1
#
_cell.length_a   1.000
_cell.length_b   1.000
_cell.length_c   1.000
_cell.angle_alpha   90.00
_cell.angle_beta   90.00
_cell.angle_gamma   90.00
#
_symmetry.space_group_name_H-M   'P 1'
#
loop_
_entity.id
_entity.type
_entity.pdbx_description
1 polymer ?
#
loop_
_entity_poly.entity_id
_entity_poly.type
_entity_poly.pdbx_seq_one_letter_code
_entity_poly.pdbx_strand_id
1 'polypeptide(L)'
;MASQPPPLNSRPLANTICLFDVDGTLTPARQDASEATLSLLRALRSKCAVGFVGGSDLAKQEEQLGRPAGAPVTTLFDFCFAENGLTAYKMGSQLPSNSFIAWLGEGRYRTLVDFCLRYIADLDIPVKRGTFVEFRNGMVNVSF
;
A
#
# COMPACT_ATOMS: atom_id res chain seq x y z
N MET A 1 -19.65 7.63 18.52
CA MET A 1 -19.87 7.37 17.08
C MET A 1 -19.18 8.47 16.31
N ALA A 2 -18.09 8.16 15.59
CA ALA A 2 -17.43 9.18 14.78
C ALA A 2 -18.36 9.57 13.63
N SER A 3 -18.69 10.85 13.51
CA SER A 3 -19.51 11.35 12.40
C SER A 3 -18.79 11.09 11.07
N GLN A 4 -19.53 10.58 10.08
CA GLN A 4 -18.99 10.47 8.73
C GLN A 4 -18.61 11.88 8.24
N PRO A 5 -17.42 12.04 7.62
CA PRO A 5 -17.02 13.33 7.09
C PRO A 5 -17.97 13.74 5.95
N PRO A 6 -18.16 15.05 5.73
CA PRO A 6 -18.99 15.53 4.64
C PRO A 6 -18.46 15.02 3.28
N PRO A 7 -19.32 14.90 2.26
CA PRO A 7 -18.93 14.52 0.90
C PRO A 7 -17.73 15.33 0.39
N LEU A 8 -16.84 14.69 -0.39
CA LEU A 8 -15.55 15.28 -0.82
C LEU A 8 -15.70 16.70 -1.40
N ASN A 9 -16.69 16.91 -2.27
CA ASN A 9 -16.95 18.18 -2.94
C ASN A 9 -17.55 19.27 -2.04
N SER A 10 -18.05 18.91 -0.86
CA SER A 10 -18.64 19.83 0.11
C SER A 10 -17.67 20.28 1.21
N ARG A 11 -16.42 19.79 1.17
CA ARG A 11 -15.39 20.16 2.13
C ARG A 11 -14.80 21.53 1.80
N PRO A 12 -14.35 22.30 2.80
CA PRO A 12 -13.74 23.62 2.62
C PRO A 12 -12.65 23.68 1.54
N LEU A 13 -11.86 22.61 1.38
CA LEU A 13 -10.79 22.48 0.39
C LEU A 13 -11.12 21.36 -0.61
N ALA A 14 -12.22 21.53 -1.36
CA ALA A 14 -12.79 20.51 -2.25
C ALA A 14 -11.83 19.97 -3.34
N ASN A 15 -10.84 20.77 -3.77
CA ASN A 15 -9.88 20.41 -4.83
C ASN A 15 -8.49 20.03 -4.31
N THR A 16 -8.36 19.79 -3.00
CA THR A 16 -7.09 19.47 -2.37
C THR A 16 -7.11 18.05 -1.82
N ILE A 17 -6.03 17.32 -2.08
CA ILE A 17 -5.77 16.01 -1.45
C ILE A 17 -4.45 16.04 -0.68
N CYS A 18 -4.47 15.49 0.52
CA CYS A 18 -3.26 15.20 1.29
C CYS A 18 -3.01 13.69 1.25
N LEU A 19 -1.92 13.28 0.61
CA LEU A 19 -1.44 11.89 0.57
C LEU A 19 -0.22 11.76 1.47
N PHE A 20 -0.25 10.75 2.33
CA PHE A 20 0.82 10.49 3.28
C PHE A 20 1.46 9.14 3.00
N ASP A 21 2.78 9.06 3.10
CA ASP A 21 3.42 7.77 3.37
C ASP A 21 2.98 7.26 4.76
N VAL A 22 3.16 5.98 5.05
CA VAL A 22 2.70 5.39 6.31
C VAL A 22 3.84 5.26 7.32
N ASP A 23 4.79 4.37 7.06
CA ASP A 23 5.85 4.04 8.01
C ASP A 23 6.87 5.17 8.09
N GLY A 24 7.07 5.73 9.28
CA GLY A 24 7.94 6.90 9.49
C GLY A 24 7.28 8.26 9.20
N THR A 25 6.05 8.28 8.66
CA THR A 25 5.28 9.52 8.42
C THR A 25 4.04 9.60 9.31
N LEU A 26 3.13 8.62 9.20
CA LEU A 26 1.93 8.53 10.05
C LEU A 26 2.17 7.70 11.32
N THR A 27 3.15 6.81 11.28
CA THR A 27 3.52 5.98 12.43
C THR A 27 5.04 6.04 12.66
N PRO A 28 5.51 5.79 13.89
CA PRO A 28 6.91 5.40 14.08
C PRO A 28 7.19 4.10 13.32
N ALA A 29 8.47 3.85 13.00
CA ALA A 29 8.88 2.70 12.21
C ALA A 29 8.39 1.37 12.81
N ARG A 30 7.57 0.63 12.05
CA ARG A 30 6.95 -0.66 12.42
C ARG A 30 6.09 -0.61 13.69
N GLN A 31 5.55 0.55 14.03
CA GLN A 31 4.68 0.73 15.18
C GLN A 31 3.29 1.23 14.76
N ASP A 32 2.40 1.29 15.75
CA ASP A 32 1.04 1.79 15.64
C ASP A 32 0.99 3.32 15.55
N ALA A 33 -0.03 3.85 14.89
CA ALA A 33 -0.32 5.28 14.92
C ALA A 33 -0.74 5.73 16.32
N SER A 34 -0.23 6.88 16.74
CA SER A 34 -0.65 7.51 17.99
C SER A 34 -2.07 8.08 17.87
N GLU A 35 -2.79 8.14 18.99
CA GLU A 35 -4.13 8.74 19.06
C GLU A 35 -4.13 10.21 18.59
N ALA A 36 -3.05 10.95 18.87
CA ALA A 36 -2.88 12.32 18.41
C ALA A 36 -2.84 12.41 16.89
N THR A 37 -2.12 11.51 16.21
CA THR A 37 -2.05 11.45 14.74
C THR A 37 -3.39 11.09 14.14
N LEU A 38 -4.07 10.07 14.69
CA LEU A 38 -5.39 9.66 14.23
C LEU A 38 -6.43 10.78 14.40
N SER A 39 -6.37 11.51 15.50
CA SER A 39 -7.25 12.65 15.76
C SER A 39 -6.99 13.81 14.80
N LEU A 40 -5.71 14.10 14.52
CA LEU A 40 -5.31 15.09 13.52
C LEU A 40 -5.82 14.72 12.12
N LEU A 41 -5.65 13.46 11.70
CA LEU A 41 -6.12 12.98 10.40
C LEU A 41 -7.64 13.08 10.27
N ARG A 42 -8.40 12.72 11.32
CA ARG A 42 -9.86 12.89 11.35
C ARG A 42 -10.27 14.35 11.20
N ALA A 43 -9.60 15.26 11.92
CA ALA A 43 -9.85 16.69 11.79
C ALA A 43 -9.50 17.21 10.39
N LEU A 44 -8.36 16.82 9.84
CA LEU A 44 -7.94 17.19 8.49
C LEU A 44 -8.92 16.70 7.43
N ARG A 45 -9.45 15.48 7.58
CA ARG A 45 -10.43 14.88 6.66
C ARG A 45 -11.74 15.64 6.58
N SER A 46 -12.11 16.41 7.60
CA SER A 46 -13.26 17.33 7.51
C SER A 46 -13.01 18.54 6.60
N LYS A 47 -11.74 18.85 6.28
CA LYS A 47 -11.33 20.02 5.52
C LYS A 47 -10.98 19.72 4.06
N CYS A 48 -10.29 18.61 3.80
CA CYS A 48 -9.85 18.20 2.47
C CYS A 48 -9.96 16.68 2.29
N ALA A 49 -9.67 16.17 1.09
CA ALA A 49 -9.50 14.74 0.88
C ALA A 49 -8.21 14.25 1.55
N VAL A 50 -8.27 13.12 2.26
CA VAL A 50 -7.12 12.55 2.95
C VAL A 50 -6.93 11.10 2.52
N GLY A 51 -5.69 10.73 2.23
CA GLY A 51 -5.33 9.38 1.87
C GLY A 51 -3.92 8.99 2.29
N PHE A 52 -3.62 7.70 2.19
CA PHE A 52 -2.27 7.18 2.37
C PHE A 52 -1.79 6.44 1.12
N VAL A 53 -0.48 6.40 0.94
CA VAL A 53 0.23 5.57 -0.04
C VAL A 53 1.31 4.80 0.70
N GLY A 54 1.29 3.47 0.63
CA GLY A 54 2.31 2.64 1.27
C GLY A 54 2.74 1.48 0.36
N GLY A 55 4.01 1.10 0.45
CA GLY A 55 4.54 -0.05 -0.30
C GLY A 55 4.15 -1.42 0.26
N SER A 56 3.61 -1.47 1.48
CA SER A 56 3.13 -2.70 2.11
C SER A 56 1.71 -3.06 1.68
N ASP A 57 1.31 -4.31 1.89
CA ASP A 57 -0.07 -4.78 1.68
C ASP A 57 -1.08 -4.11 2.63
N LEU A 58 -2.37 -4.28 2.33
CA LEU A 58 -3.45 -3.67 3.12
C LEU A 58 -3.50 -4.20 4.57
N ALA A 59 -3.13 -5.46 4.80
CA ALA A 59 -3.15 -6.06 6.13
C ALA A 59 -2.16 -5.37 7.09
N LYS A 60 -1.00 -4.98 6.57
CA LYS A 60 -0.02 -4.20 7.33
C LYS A 60 -0.49 -2.76 7.59
N GLN A 61 -1.24 -2.16 6.66
CA GLN A 61 -1.88 -0.86 6.90
C GLN A 61 -2.98 -0.95 7.96
N GLU A 62 -3.74 -2.04 7.95
CA GLU A 62 -4.75 -2.33 8.98
C GLU A 62 -4.11 -2.48 10.36
N GLU A 63 -2.93 -3.11 10.44
CA GLU A 63 -2.13 -3.16 11.67
C GLU A 63 -1.76 -1.79 12.20
N GLN A 64 -1.14 -0.97 11.36
CA GLN A 64 -0.53 0.29 11.82
C GLN A 64 -1.56 1.42 12.04
N LEU A 65 -2.67 1.41 11.29
CA LEU A 65 -3.64 2.51 11.28
C LEU A 65 -5.04 2.07 11.70
N GLY A 66 -5.51 0.91 11.24
CA GLY A 66 -6.87 0.42 11.46
C GLY A 66 -7.11 -0.05 12.90
N ARG A 67 -6.28 -1.00 13.37
CA ARG A 67 -6.35 -1.57 14.72
C ARG A 67 -6.27 -0.49 15.82
N PRO A 68 -5.32 0.47 15.79
CA PRO A 68 -5.23 1.52 16.82
C PRO A 68 -6.42 2.50 16.77
N ALA A 69 -7.01 2.68 15.58
CA ALA A 69 -8.20 3.52 15.42
C ALA A 69 -9.50 2.82 15.79
N GLY A 70 -9.48 1.49 15.96
CA GLY A 70 -10.66 0.66 16.25
C GLY A 70 -11.66 0.55 15.10
N ALA A 71 -11.21 0.77 13.85
CA ALA A 71 -12.06 0.69 12.66
C ALA A 71 -11.24 0.31 11.42
N PRO A 72 -11.85 -0.31 10.39
CA PRO A 72 -11.14 -0.70 9.18
C PRO A 72 -10.44 0.50 8.54
N VAL A 73 -9.17 0.33 8.13
CA VAL A 73 -8.34 1.41 7.57
C VAL A 73 -8.98 2.06 6.34
N THR A 74 -9.73 1.29 5.56
CA THR A 74 -10.50 1.74 4.38
C THR A 74 -11.62 2.74 4.72
N THR A 75 -12.04 2.81 5.99
CA THR A 75 -13.04 3.76 6.48
C THR A 75 -12.42 5.02 7.08
N LEU A 76 -11.13 4.99 7.42
CA LEU A 76 -10.42 6.10 8.06
C LEU A 76 -10.01 7.19 7.07
N PHE A 77 -9.73 6.80 5.83
CA PHE A 77 -9.27 7.66 4.74
C PHE A 77 -10.29 7.72 3.60
N ASP A 78 -10.19 8.74 2.75
CA ASP A 78 -10.98 8.82 1.51
C ASP A 78 -10.33 8.02 0.38
N PHE A 79 -8.99 7.93 0.40
CA PHE A 79 -8.20 7.18 -0.56
C PHE A 79 -7.17 6.32 0.16
N CYS A 80 -7.14 5.03 -0.15
CA CYS A 80 -6.18 4.09 0.44
C CYS A 80 -5.40 3.44 -0.69
N PHE A 81 -4.07 3.60 -0.72
CA PHE A 81 -3.21 3.01 -1.74
C PHE A 81 -2.20 2.07 -1.06
N ALA A 82 -2.52 0.78 -1.03
CA ALA A 82 -1.59 -0.26 -0.61
C ALA A 82 -0.77 -0.77 -1.81
N GLU A 83 0.40 -1.34 -1.55
CA GLU A 83 1.32 -1.83 -2.57
C GLU A 83 1.61 -0.78 -3.67
N ASN A 84 1.87 0.46 -3.25
CA ASN A 84 2.07 1.62 -4.14
C ASN A 84 0.91 1.88 -5.11
N GLY A 85 -0.32 1.55 -4.71
CA GLY A 85 -1.55 1.84 -5.47
C GLY A 85 -2.05 0.70 -6.36
N LEU A 86 -1.41 -0.46 -6.35
CA LEU A 86 -1.93 -1.67 -7.02
C LEU A 86 -3.24 -2.15 -6.38
N THR A 87 -3.32 -2.02 -5.06
CA THR A 87 -4.52 -2.24 -4.28
C THR A 87 -5.02 -0.88 -3.80
N ALA A 88 -6.10 -0.39 -4.40
CA ALA A 88 -6.63 0.94 -4.15
C ALA A 88 -8.09 0.93 -3.67
N TYR A 89 -8.41 1.81 -2.74
CA TYR A 89 -9.78 2.07 -2.28
C TYR A 89 -10.10 3.55 -2.38
N LYS A 90 -11.34 3.86 -2.75
CA LYS A 90 -11.93 5.20 -2.72
C LYS A 90 -13.22 5.16 -1.92
N MET A 91 -13.30 5.95 -0.86
CA MET A 91 -14.46 6.05 0.03
C MET A 91 -14.92 4.66 0.53
N GLY A 92 -13.96 3.81 0.93
CA GLY A 92 -14.22 2.45 1.39
C GLY A 92 -14.52 1.42 0.29
N SER A 93 -14.74 1.84 -0.95
CA SER A 93 -14.97 0.95 -2.09
C SER A 93 -13.66 0.64 -2.82
N GLN A 94 -13.42 -0.63 -3.11
CA GLN A 94 -12.23 -1.05 -3.85
C GLN A 94 -12.31 -0.56 -5.30
N LEU A 95 -11.23 0.04 -5.78
CA LEU A 95 -11.05 0.38 -7.19
C LEU A 95 -10.53 -0.84 -7.95
N PRO A 96 -10.67 -0.89 -9.30
CA PRO A 96 -10.11 -1.96 -10.10
C PRO A 96 -8.62 -2.14 -9.78
N SER A 97 -8.25 -3.34 -9.30
CA SER A 97 -6.87 -3.68 -9.02
C SER A 97 -6.14 -4.06 -10.31
N ASN A 98 -4.85 -3.79 -10.36
CA ASN A 98 -3.96 -4.28 -11.41
C ASN A 98 -2.88 -5.14 -10.76
N SER A 99 -2.22 -5.99 -11.55
CA SER A 99 -1.10 -6.79 -11.09
C SER A 99 0.00 -6.83 -12.15
N PHE A 100 1.22 -7.09 -11.69
CA PHE A 100 2.38 -7.25 -12.53
C PHE A 100 2.16 -8.32 -13.60
N ILE A 101 1.53 -9.45 -13.24
CA ILE A 101 1.26 -10.54 -14.19
C ILE A 101 0.12 -10.21 -15.16
N ALA A 102 -0.90 -9.46 -14.73
CA ALA A 102 -1.97 -9.02 -15.63
C ALA A 102 -1.42 -8.04 -16.70
N TRP A 103 -0.47 -7.19 -16.32
CA TRP A 103 0.19 -6.26 -17.24
C TRP A 103 1.24 -6.93 -18.14
N LEU A 104 2.11 -7.78 -17.58
CA LEU A 104 3.20 -8.42 -18.31
C LEU A 104 2.72 -9.63 -19.13
N GLY A 105 1.85 -10.46 -18.56
CA GLY A 105 1.38 -11.72 -19.11
C GLY A 105 2.35 -12.90 -18.88
N GLU A 106 1.77 -14.09 -18.75
CA GLU A 106 2.48 -15.34 -18.42
C GLU A 106 3.62 -15.69 -19.39
N GLY A 107 3.41 -15.46 -20.69
CA GLY A 107 4.43 -15.81 -21.70
C GLY A 107 5.74 -15.05 -21.51
N ARG A 108 5.66 -13.73 -21.29
CA ARG A 108 6.82 -12.87 -21.04
C ARG A 108 7.41 -13.13 -19.66
N TYR A 109 6.56 -13.37 -18.66
CA TYR A 109 7.00 -13.68 -17.31
C TYR A 109 7.80 -14.99 -17.25
N ARG A 110 7.32 -16.05 -17.90
CA ARG A 110 8.05 -17.33 -18.01
C ARG A 110 9.44 -17.13 -18.61
N THR A 111 9.55 -16.38 -19.71
CA THR A 111 10.84 -16.09 -20.35
C THR A 111 11.80 -15.36 -19.40
N LEU A 112 11.31 -14.41 -18.60
CA LEU A 112 12.11 -13.72 -17.59
C LEU A 112 12.60 -14.68 -16.51
N VAL A 113 11.71 -15.52 -15.96
CA VAL A 113 12.05 -16.50 -14.91
C VAL A 113 13.06 -17.52 -15.42
N ASP A 114 12.86 -18.07 -16.63
CA ASP A 114 13.78 -19.02 -17.25
C ASP A 114 15.20 -18.43 -17.40
N PHE A 115 15.29 -17.16 -17.80
CA PHE A 115 16.55 -16.45 -17.89
C PHE A 115 17.21 -16.29 -16.52
N CYS A 116 16.47 -15.78 -15.52
CA CYS A 116 17.00 -15.58 -14.17
C CYS A 116 17.50 -16.89 -13.55
N LEU A 117 16.71 -17.97 -13.64
CA LEU A 117 17.09 -19.25 -13.04
C LEU A 117 18.33 -19.86 -13.68
N ARG A 118 18.46 -19.80 -15.01
CA ARG A 118 19.66 -20.28 -15.70
C ARG A 118 20.88 -19.44 -15.34
N TYR A 119 20.75 -18.12 -15.38
CA TYR A 119 21.83 -17.20 -15.04
C TYR A 119 22.34 -17.43 -13.61
N ILE A 120 21.42 -17.51 -12.63
CA ILE A 120 21.77 -17.70 -11.21
C ILE A 120 22.38 -19.08 -10.96
N ALA A 121 21.92 -20.13 -11.66
CA ALA A 121 22.50 -21.47 -11.55
C ALA A 121 23.99 -21.46 -11.90
N ASP A 122 24.40 -20.68 -12.90
CA ASP A 122 25.77 -20.63 -13.41
C ASP A 122 26.70 -19.66 -12.65
N LEU A 123 26.18 -18.83 -11.73
CA LEU A 123 27.02 -17.91 -10.96
C LEU A 123 28.01 -18.63 -10.04
N ASP A 124 29.28 -18.23 -10.04
CA ASP A 124 30.26 -18.70 -9.05
C ASP A 124 30.32 -17.70 -7.89
N ILE A 125 29.62 -18.03 -6.80
CA ILE A 125 29.55 -17.20 -5.60
C ILE A 125 29.76 -18.05 -4.34
N PRO A 126 30.33 -17.49 -3.26
CA PRO A 126 30.73 -18.27 -2.09
C PRO A 126 29.58 -19.02 -1.40
N VAL A 127 28.36 -18.49 -1.49
CA VAL A 127 27.18 -19.03 -0.80
C VAL A 127 25.93 -18.81 -1.66
N LYS A 128 25.23 -19.88 -2.01
CA LYS A 128 23.87 -19.85 -2.57
C LYS A 128 22.85 -20.35 -1.53
N ARG A 129 21.65 -19.74 -1.50
CA ARG A 129 20.53 -20.15 -0.64
C ARG A 129 19.27 -20.41 -1.48
N GLY A 130 18.10 -19.96 -1.05
CA GLY A 130 16.81 -20.19 -1.73
C GLY A 130 16.04 -18.90 -1.95
N THR A 131 14.90 -18.99 -2.61
CA THR A 131 14.05 -17.84 -2.98
C THR A 131 14.77 -16.86 -3.92
N PHE A 132 15.39 -17.40 -4.96
CA PHE A 132 16.12 -16.61 -5.97
C PHE A 132 15.22 -15.71 -6.82
N VAL A 133 13.97 -16.15 -7.04
CA VAL A 133 12.94 -15.39 -7.74
C VAL A 133 11.69 -15.44 -6.87
N GLU A 134 11.33 -14.30 -6.27
CA GLU A 134 10.13 -14.14 -5.46
C GLU A 134 9.12 -13.30 -6.24
N PHE A 135 8.00 -13.92 -6.60
CA PHE A 135 6.89 -13.23 -7.25
C PHE A 135 6.09 -12.43 -6.23
N ARG A 136 5.81 -11.16 -6.54
CA ARG A 136 4.90 -10.29 -5.78
C ARG A 136 3.85 -9.73 -6.72
N ASN A 137 2.74 -9.25 -6.15
CA ASN A 137 1.63 -8.72 -6.94
C ASN A 137 2.05 -7.56 -7.87
N GLY A 138 3.01 -6.73 -7.44
CA GLY A 138 3.48 -5.56 -8.18
C GLY A 138 4.84 -5.66 -8.84
N MET A 139 5.61 -6.69 -8.51
CA MET A 139 7.01 -6.78 -8.90
C MET A 139 7.51 -8.21 -8.76
N VAL A 140 8.75 -8.44 -9.21
CA VAL A 140 9.50 -9.66 -8.92
C VAL A 140 10.77 -9.24 -8.21
N ASN A 141 11.07 -9.88 -7.09
CA ASN A 141 12.35 -9.71 -6.41
C ASN A 141 13.29 -10.83 -6.84
N VAL A 142 14.50 -10.48 -7.28
CA VAL A 142 15.53 -11.43 -7.72
C VAL A 142 16.74 -11.28 -6.81
N SER A 143 17.13 -12.38 -6.16
CA SER A 143 18.28 -12.45 -5.25
C SER A 143 19.25 -13.49 -5.76
N PHE A 144 20.56 -13.19 -5.72
CA PHE A 144 21.63 -14.10 -6.12
C PHE A 144 22.80 -14.01 -5.15
#